data_AF-A0A7S2FEA6-F1
#
_entry.id   AF-A0A7S2FEA6-F1
#
_cell.length_a   1.000
_cell.length_b   1.000
_cell.length_c   1.000
_cell.angle_alpha   90.00
_cell.angle_beta   90.00
_cell.angle_gamma   90.00
#
_symmetry.space_group_name_H-M   'P 1'
#
loop_
_entity.id
_entity.type
_entity.pdbx_description
1 polymer ?
#
loop_
_entity_poly.entity_id
_entity_poly.type
_entity_poly.pdbx_seq_one_letter_code
_entity_poly.pdbx_strand_id
1 'polypeptide(L)'
;EVHVPARLTIIAIGCEPNTDLFSSTLKTTETNALLVDNTLCTSYQGRNVYAAGDVVSCGSGLRVGTKMKAANMGRHAARVMVQGETQVAPYDSGVEHLTSRFMDLTWHFFGSIEGNHEVVILDQEEDDKDTNHICFLVLWVTRREDDQSDGGSTVGRTPRGDDLRDELSRVQAVLLQGGTPEQVSVLAKIAEEQPIVVSVRKLKKLSMSHFLADPHCLEPAPLGVGEFYAEDDFDGISDVFHSFCDTNSHGQVKVAHLGAIMKELGANWDEDELAEAQQALDLQANGMVGFESFRNWWLN
;
A
#
# COMPACT_ATOMS: atom_id res chain seq x y z
N GLU A 1 -26.99 -29.57 16.41
CA GLU A 1 -26.74 -29.70 14.96
C GLU A 1 -27.71 -28.81 14.21
N VAL A 2 -27.20 -27.99 13.29
CA VAL A 2 -28.05 -27.22 12.37
C VAL A 2 -28.14 -28.02 11.08
N HIS A 3 -29.33 -28.48 10.72
CA HIS A 3 -29.56 -29.18 9.45
C HIS A 3 -30.07 -28.19 8.41
N VAL A 4 -29.35 -28.07 7.30
CA VAL A 4 -29.76 -27.25 6.15
C VAL A 4 -30.23 -28.20 5.04
N PRO A 5 -31.53 -28.23 4.70
CA PRO A 5 -32.02 -29.06 3.60
C PRO A 5 -31.52 -28.52 2.25
N ALA A 6 -30.79 -29.33 1.49
CA ALA A 6 -30.23 -28.96 0.20
C ALA A 6 -30.47 -30.05 -0.86
N ARG A 7 -30.72 -29.64 -2.11
CA ARG A 7 -30.83 -30.54 -3.28
C ARG A 7 -29.53 -30.64 -4.09
N LEU A 8 -28.64 -29.67 -3.89
CA LEU A 8 -27.31 -29.58 -4.47
C LEU A 8 -26.41 -28.87 -3.46
N THR A 9 -25.19 -29.37 -3.29
CA THR A 9 -24.16 -28.75 -2.46
C THR A 9 -22.94 -28.52 -3.30
N ILE A 10 -22.42 -27.29 -3.28
CA ILE A 10 -21.14 -26.93 -3.91
C ILE A 10 -20.12 -26.75 -2.78
N ILE A 11 -19.01 -27.47 -2.84
CA ILE A 11 -17.92 -27.39 -1.87
C ILE A 11 -16.75 -26.65 -2.53
N ALA A 12 -16.41 -25.48 -1.99
CA ALA A 12 -15.33 -24.64 -2.48
C ALA A 12 -14.56 -24.05 -1.29
N ILE A 13 -13.86 -24.92 -0.55
CA ILE A 13 -13.17 -24.59 0.70
C ILE A 13 -11.65 -24.41 0.53
N GLY A 14 -11.19 -24.22 -0.70
CA GLY A 14 -9.77 -24.14 -1.06
C GLY A 14 -9.31 -25.32 -1.91
N CYS A 15 -8.04 -25.28 -2.32
CA CYS A 15 -7.38 -26.32 -3.09
C CYS A 15 -6.05 -26.72 -2.46
N GLU A 16 -5.62 -27.95 -2.71
CA GLU A 16 -4.29 -28.44 -2.35
C GLU A 16 -3.45 -28.69 -3.61
N PRO A 17 -2.12 -28.51 -3.56
CA PRO A 17 -1.23 -28.80 -4.66
C PRO A 17 -1.27 -30.30 -4.97
N ASN A 18 -1.48 -30.65 -6.23
CA ASN A 18 -1.40 -32.04 -6.66
C ASN A 18 0.05 -32.45 -6.88
N THR A 19 0.72 -32.89 -5.82
CA THR A 19 2.17 -33.18 -5.81
C THR A 19 2.50 -34.63 -5.44
N ASP A 20 1.49 -35.47 -5.26
CA ASP A 20 1.62 -36.86 -4.77
C ASP A 20 2.62 -37.69 -5.58
N LEU A 21 2.62 -37.52 -6.91
CA LEU A 21 3.53 -38.21 -7.84
C LEU A 21 5.01 -37.93 -7.55
N PHE A 22 5.33 -36.82 -6.90
CA PHE A 22 6.68 -36.32 -6.70
C PHE A 22 7.13 -36.30 -5.24
N SER A 23 6.23 -36.63 -4.31
CA SER A 23 6.44 -36.57 -2.85
C SER A 23 7.68 -37.34 -2.36
N SER A 24 8.09 -38.40 -3.05
CA SER A 24 9.26 -39.21 -2.72
C SER A 24 10.58 -38.70 -3.31
N THR A 25 10.51 -37.80 -4.30
CA THR A 25 11.64 -37.46 -5.17
C THR A 25 11.97 -35.97 -5.14
N LEU A 26 10.97 -35.11 -4.96
CA LEU A 26 11.10 -33.66 -4.91
C LEU A 26 10.78 -33.15 -3.50
N LYS A 27 11.43 -32.05 -3.11
CA LYS A 27 11.17 -31.37 -1.85
C LYS A 27 9.86 -30.58 -1.96
N THR A 28 9.05 -30.69 -0.91
CA THR A 28 7.82 -29.91 -0.75
C THR A 28 7.91 -28.99 0.47
N THR A 29 7.06 -27.96 0.49
CA THR A 29 6.81 -27.10 1.64
C THR A 29 5.87 -27.79 2.64
N GLU A 30 5.66 -27.18 3.81
CA GLU A 30 4.65 -27.62 4.80
C GLU A 30 3.22 -27.61 4.23
N THR A 31 2.95 -26.77 3.23
CA THR A 31 1.66 -26.67 2.53
C THR A 31 1.55 -27.60 1.30
N ASN A 32 2.42 -28.60 1.22
CA ASN A 32 2.50 -29.61 0.15
C ASN A 32 2.84 -29.06 -1.26
N ALA A 33 3.33 -27.82 -1.37
CA ALA A 33 3.74 -27.24 -2.65
C ALA A 33 5.16 -27.67 -3.02
N LEU A 34 5.45 -27.86 -4.30
CA LEU A 34 6.81 -28.15 -4.78
C LEU A 34 7.72 -26.94 -4.59
N LEU A 35 8.87 -27.15 -3.98
CA LEU A 35 9.89 -26.12 -3.84
C LEU A 35 10.61 -25.92 -5.18
N VAL A 36 10.62 -24.67 -5.67
CA VAL A 36 11.37 -24.28 -6.87
C VAL A 36 12.28 -23.09 -6.60
N ASP A 37 13.38 -23.00 -7.35
CA ASP A 37 14.24 -21.81 -7.36
C ASP A 37 13.67 -20.69 -8.26
N ASN A 38 14.36 -19.55 -8.36
CA ASN A 38 13.93 -18.41 -9.17
C ASN A 38 13.98 -18.69 -10.69
N THR A 39 14.48 -19.85 -11.12
CA THR A 39 14.39 -20.32 -12.52
C THR A 39 13.23 -21.30 -12.72
N LEU A 40 12.45 -21.55 -11.66
CA LEU A 40 11.38 -22.53 -11.57
C LEU A 40 11.86 -23.99 -11.66
N CYS A 41 13.15 -24.21 -11.40
CA CYS A 41 13.75 -25.54 -11.35
C CYS A 41 13.48 -26.16 -9.98
N THR A 42 13.07 -27.43 -9.97
CA THR A 42 12.76 -28.18 -8.75
C THR A 42 14.03 -28.67 -8.06
N SER A 43 13.88 -29.27 -6.87
CA SER A 43 15.00 -29.87 -6.13
C SER A 43 15.56 -31.17 -6.74
N TYR A 44 15.17 -31.57 -7.95
CA TYR A 44 15.63 -32.80 -8.58
C TYR A 44 17.14 -32.73 -8.86
N GLN A 45 17.88 -33.80 -8.54
CA GLN A 45 19.35 -33.81 -8.64
C GLN A 45 19.88 -33.52 -10.05
N GLY A 46 19.13 -33.91 -11.09
CA GLY A 46 19.50 -33.68 -12.49
C GLY A 46 19.29 -32.24 -12.99
N ARG A 47 18.70 -31.35 -12.17
CA ARG A 47 18.33 -29.96 -12.53
C ARG A 47 17.68 -29.82 -13.91
N ASN A 48 16.81 -30.76 -14.26
CA ASN A 48 16.11 -30.85 -15.54
C ASN A 48 14.60 -31.06 -15.38
N VAL A 49 14.08 -30.87 -14.16
CA VAL A 49 12.65 -30.96 -13.83
C VAL A 49 12.21 -29.60 -13.33
N TYR A 50 11.25 -28.99 -14.01
CA TYR A 50 10.71 -27.67 -13.72
C TYR A 50 9.24 -27.80 -13.34
N ALA A 51 8.75 -26.88 -12.51
CA ALA A 51 7.34 -26.82 -12.13
C ALA A 51 6.85 -25.37 -12.06
N ALA A 52 5.58 -25.14 -12.37
CA ALA A 52 4.99 -23.81 -12.46
C ALA A 52 3.50 -23.84 -12.10
N GLY A 53 2.95 -22.68 -11.76
CA GLY A 53 1.53 -22.52 -11.43
C GLY A 53 1.19 -22.95 -10.00
N ASP A 54 -0.03 -23.44 -9.80
CA ASP A 54 -0.62 -23.66 -8.46
C ASP A 54 0.11 -24.72 -7.63
N VAL A 55 0.92 -25.59 -8.25
CA VAL A 55 1.62 -26.68 -7.57
C VAL A 55 2.92 -26.27 -6.90
N VAL A 56 3.42 -25.05 -7.11
CA VAL A 56 4.75 -24.64 -6.64
C VAL A 56 4.71 -23.51 -5.62
N SER A 57 5.78 -23.43 -4.85
CA SER A 57 6.15 -22.27 -4.04
C SER A 57 7.52 -21.76 -4.50
N CYS A 58 7.58 -20.48 -4.89
CA CYS A 58 8.80 -19.81 -5.33
C CYS A 58 9.14 -18.70 -4.32
N GLY A 59 10.28 -18.82 -3.63
CA GLY A 59 10.67 -17.89 -2.56
C GLY A 59 9.85 -18.05 -1.27
N SER A 60 9.82 -17.00 -0.45
CA SER A 60 9.08 -16.91 0.83
C SER A 60 7.61 -16.51 0.67
N GLY A 61 7.15 -16.24 -0.55
CA GLY A 61 5.81 -15.73 -0.82
C GLY A 61 4.70 -16.77 -0.61
N LEU A 62 3.52 -16.30 -0.20
CA LEU A 62 2.31 -17.11 -0.08
C LEU A 62 1.95 -17.76 -1.44
N ARG A 63 1.42 -18.98 -1.38
CA ARG A 63 0.94 -19.68 -2.58
C ARG A 63 -0.36 -19.05 -3.08
N VAL A 64 -0.25 -18.15 -4.05
CA VAL A 64 -1.41 -17.54 -4.70
C VAL A 64 -1.69 -18.22 -6.05
N GLY A 65 -2.85 -18.88 -6.17
CA GLY A 65 -3.29 -19.55 -7.40
C GLY A 65 -4.01 -18.60 -8.35
N THR A 66 -3.27 -17.76 -9.08
CA THR A 66 -3.87 -16.87 -10.11
C THR A 66 -3.54 -17.36 -11.52
N LYS A 67 -4.49 -17.15 -12.43
CA LYS A 67 -4.30 -17.44 -13.86
C LYS A 67 -3.10 -16.69 -14.45
N MET A 68 -2.92 -15.42 -14.06
CA MET A 68 -1.83 -14.58 -14.56
C MET A 68 -0.47 -15.13 -14.11
N LYS A 69 -0.34 -15.46 -12.82
CA LYS A 69 0.87 -16.05 -12.26
C LYS A 69 1.23 -17.36 -12.94
N ALA A 70 0.27 -18.28 -13.09
CA ALA A 70 0.51 -19.54 -13.80
C ALA A 70 1.02 -19.31 -15.24
N ALA A 71 0.45 -18.36 -15.98
CA ALA A 71 0.90 -18.01 -17.32
C ALA A 71 2.29 -17.35 -17.36
N ASN A 72 2.60 -16.49 -16.38
CA ASN A 72 3.91 -15.84 -16.25
C ASN A 72 5.01 -16.86 -15.93
N MET A 73 4.73 -17.75 -14.98
CA MET A 73 5.65 -18.84 -14.61
C MET A 73 5.91 -19.78 -15.79
N GLY A 74 4.86 -20.17 -16.52
CA GLY A 74 5.02 -21.00 -17.72
C GLY A 74 5.90 -20.34 -18.78
N ARG A 75 5.70 -19.04 -19.04
CA ARG A 75 6.55 -18.26 -19.96
C ARG A 75 7.99 -18.16 -19.48
N HIS A 76 8.18 -17.97 -18.17
CA HIS A 76 9.51 -17.87 -17.57
C HIS A 76 10.28 -19.18 -17.67
N ALA A 77 9.68 -20.30 -17.25
CA ALA A 77 10.29 -21.62 -17.34
C ALA A 77 10.67 -21.96 -18.78
N ALA A 78 9.80 -21.67 -19.76
CA ALA A 78 10.10 -21.86 -21.17
C ALA A 78 11.29 -21.00 -21.64
N ARG A 79 11.38 -19.75 -21.19
CA ARG A 79 12.52 -18.86 -21.52
C ARG A 79 13.82 -19.41 -20.95
N VAL A 80 13.82 -19.88 -19.71
CA VAL A 80 14.97 -20.53 -19.05
C VAL A 80 15.42 -21.75 -19.85
N MET A 81 14.49 -22.61 -20.27
CA MET A 81 14.80 -23.81 -21.05
C MET A 81 15.42 -23.49 -22.42
N VAL A 82 15.01 -22.39 -23.07
CA VAL A 82 15.49 -22.01 -24.40
C VAL A 82 16.82 -21.25 -24.35
N GLN A 83 16.98 -20.34 -23.40
CA GLN A 83 18.12 -19.41 -23.35
C GLN A 83 19.22 -19.85 -22.37
N GLY A 84 18.90 -20.78 -21.47
CA GLY A 84 19.76 -21.23 -20.39
C GLY A 84 19.62 -20.37 -19.12
N GLU A 85 19.80 -21.01 -17.96
CA GLU A 85 19.62 -20.39 -16.63
C GLU A 85 20.47 -19.14 -16.41
N THR A 86 21.66 -19.05 -17.01
CA THR A 86 22.58 -17.92 -16.82
C THR A 86 22.22 -16.68 -17.63
N GLN A 87 21.33 -16.79 -18.62
CA GLN A 87 20.95 -15.68 -19.50
C GLN A 87 19.60 -15.07 -19.14
N VAL A 88 18.83 -15.70 -18.27
CA VAL A 88 17.50 -15.26 -17.88
C VAL A 88 17.56 -14.69 -16.47
N ALA A 89 17.02 -13.49 -16.29
CA ALA A 89 16.88 -12.89 -14.96
C ALA A 89 16.05 -13.81 -14.02
N PRO A 90 16.22 -13.71 -12.69
CA PRO A 90 15.36 -14.40 -11.73
C PRO A 90 13.86 -14.16 -12.01
N TYR A 91 13.02 -15.15 -11.74
CA TYR A 91 11.57 -14.98 -11.81
C TYR A 91 11.14 -13.92 -10.81
N ASP A 92 10.47 -12.90 -11.33
CA ASP A 92 9.78 -11.90 -10.55
C ASP A 92 8.28 -12.13 -10.73
N SER A 93 7.57 -12.36 -9.63
CA SER A 93 6.11 -12.48 -9.66
C SER A 93 5.44 -11.16 -10.04
N GLY A 94 6.13 -10.04 -9.84
CA GLY A 94 5.56 -8.70 -9.91
C GLY A 94 4.43 -8.54 -8.89
N VAL A 95 3.56 -7.57 -9.17
CA VAL A 95 2.32 -7.36 -8.42
C VAL A 95 1.33 -8.49 -8.72
N GLU A 96 0.82 -9.11 -7.67
CA GLU A 96 -0.24 -10.11 -7.80
C GLU A 96 -1.50 -9.45 -8.36
N HIS A 97 -2.07 -10.06 -9.40
CA HIS A 97 -3.32 -9.60 -10.02
C HIS A 97 -4.37 -10.69 -10.01
N LEU A 98 -5.53 -10.37 -9.42
CA LEU A 98 -6.71 -11.21 -9.42
C LEU A 98 -7.88 -10.45 -10.06
N THR A 99 -8.65 -11.13 -10.89
CA THR A 99 -9.91 -10.60 -11.39
C THR A 99 -11.01 -11.64 -11.22
N SER A 100 -12.21 -11.18 -10.90
CA SER A 100 -13.39 -12.02 -10.85
C SER A 100 -14.61 -11.25 -11.33
N ARG A 101 -15.57 -12.00 -11.85
CA ARG A 101 -16.86 -11.49 -12.29
C ARG A 101 -17.95 -12.32 -11.63
N PHE A 102 -18.90 -11.64 -11.01
CA PHE A 102 -20.10 -12.25 -10.44
C PHE A 102 -21.30 -11.41 -10.81
N MET A 103 -22.23 -12.01 -11.58
CA MET A 103 -23.34 -11.28 -12.20
C MET A 103 -22.83 -10.10 -13.05
N ASP A 104 -23.29 -8.90 -12.74
CA ASP A 104 -22.92 -7.61 -13.32
C ASP A 104 -21.69 -6.97 -12.66
N LEU A 105 -21.19 -7.55 -11.57
CA LEU A 105 -19.99 -7.07 -10.88
C LEU A 105 -18.74 -7.62 -11.57
N THR A 106 -17.81 -6.73 -11.91
CA THR A 106 -16.44 -7.07 -12.31
C THR A 106 -15.48 -6.31 -11.42
N TRP A 107 -14.53 -7.02 -10.81
CA TRP A 107 -13.49 -6.40 -9.99
C TRP A 107 -12.09 -6.87 -10.36
N HIS A 108 -11.14 -6.00 -10.06
CA HIS A 108 -9.71 -6.19 -10.21
C HIS A 108 -9.04 -5.91 -8.88
N PHE A 109 -8.17 -6.82 -8.46
CA PHE A 109 -7.37 -6.70 -7.25
C PHE A 109 -5.90 -6.77 -7.63
N PHE A 110 -5.11 -5.86 -7.09
CA PHE A 110 -3.67 -5.76 -7.26
C PHE A 110 -2.99 -5.69 -5.90
N GLY A 111 -1.88 -6.41 -5.70
CA GLY A 111 -1.03 -6.29 -4.51
C GLY A 111 -1.27 -7.35 -3.44
N SER A 112 -1.00 -7.00 -2.17
CA SER A 112 -1.15 -7.90 -1.01
C SER A 112 -1.93 -7.27 0.13
N ILE A 113 -2.75 -8.08 0.81
CA ILE A 113 -3.54 -7.68 2.00
C ILE A 113 -2.98 -8.29 3.30
N GLU A 114 -1.77 -8.85 3.26
CA GLU A 114 -1.13 -9.43 4.45
C GLU A 114 -0.60 -8.34 5.37
N GLY A 115 -0.84 -8.47 6.68
CA GLY A 115 -0.38 -7.52 7.70
C GLY A 115 -1.47 -6.55 8.18
N ASN A 116 -1.05 -5.52 8.92
CA ASN A 116 -1.94 -4.50 9.45
C ASN A 116 -2.13 -3.40 8.41
N HIS A 117 -3.36 -3.28 7.90
CA HIS A 117 -3.72 -2.30 6.88
C HIS A 117 -4.80 -1.35 7.40
N GLU A 118 -4.66 -0.08 7.05
CA GLU A 118 -5.76 0.87 7.06
C GLU A 118 -6.49 0.80 5.71
N VAL A 119 -7.82 0.69 5.76
CA VAL A 119 -8.66 0.58 4.55
C VAL A 119 -9.24 1.96 4.23
N VAL A 120 -8.97 2.44 3.02
CA VAL A 120 -9.58 3.66 2.46
C VAL A 120 -10.52 3.27 1.35
N ILE A 121 -11.75 3.78 1.41
CA ILE A 121 -12.79 3.53 0.39
C ILE A 121 -13.08 4.86 -0.29
N LEU A 122 -12.93 4.87 -1.61
CA LEU A 122 -13.25 5.99 -2.48
C LEU A 122 -14.50 5.61 -3.28
N ASP A 123 -15.59 6.33 -3.04
CA ASP A 123 -16.87 6.11 -3.70
C ASP A 123 -16.98 6.95 -4.99
N GLN A 124 -17.95 6.61 -5.83
CA GLN A 124 -18.39 7.48 -6.93
C GLN A 124 -19.01 8.77 -6.40
N GLU A 125 -18.84 9.85 -7.16
CA GLU A 125 -19.53 11.13 -6.92
C GLU A 125 -21.05 10.94 -6.97
N GLU A 126 -21.80 11.74 -6.19
CA GLU A 126 -23.26 11.66 -6.14
C GLU A 126 -23.91 11.84 -7.52
N ASP A 127 -23.35 12.71 -8.36
CA ASP A 127 -23.85 12.99 -9.72
C ASP A 127 -23.69 11.80 -10.69
N ASP A 128 -22.78 10.87 -10.40
CA ASP A 128 -22.54 9.65 -11.18
C ASP A 128 -23.34 8.44 -10.68
N LYS A 129 -24.00 8.53 -9.50
CA LYS A 129 -24.80 7.44 -8.90
C LYS A 129 -26.09 7.12 -9.65
N ASP A 130 -26.52 8.01 -10.55
CA ASP A 130 -27.65 7.77 -11.46
C ASP A 130 -27.29 6.84 -12.64
N THR A 131 -26.00 6.53 -12.82
CA THR A 131 -25.59 5.46 -13.72
C THR A 131 -25.86 4.10 -13.05
N ASN A 132 -26.43 3.15 -13.78
CA ASN A 132 -26.63 1.76 -13.30
C ASN A 132 -25.30 1.00 -13.02
N HIS A 133 -24.17 1.70 -12.90
CA HIS A 133 -22.81 1.16 -12.81
C HIS A 133 -22.15 1.58 -11.50
N ILE A 134 -22.24 0.70 -10.50
CA ILE A 134 -21.56 0.89 -9.21
C ILE A 134 -20.06 0.68 -9.40
N CYS A 135 -19.27 1.74 -9.22
CA CYS A 135 -17.83 1.69 -9.16
C CYS A 135 -17.34 2.20 -7.81
N PHE A 136 -16.37 1.50 -7.23
CA PHE A 136 -15.67 1.97 -6.04
C PHE A 136 -14.24 1.47 -6.07
N LEU A 137 -13.41 2.16 -5.31
CA LEU A 137 -11.99 1.88 -5.17
C LEU A 137 -11.67 1.68 -3.69
N VAL A 138 -11.03 0.57 -3.38
CA VAL A 138 -10.51 0.28 -2.04
C VAL A 138 -8.99 0.27 -2.09
N LEU A 139 -8.37 1.06 -1.23
CA LEU A 139 -6.93 1.09 -1.03
C LEU A 139 -6.60 0.46 0.33
N TRP A 140 -5.64 -0.45 0.33
CA TRP A 140 -5.01 -0.95 1.55
C TRP A 140 -3.70 -0.21 1.75
N VAL A 141 -3.62 0.48 2.88
CA VAL A 141 -2.50 1.34 3.24
C VAL A 141 -1.83 0.77 4.48
N THR A 142 -0.57 0.38 4.38
CA THR A 142 0.23 -0.05 5.53
C THR A 142 0.97 1.12 6.12
N ARG A 143 0.94 1.26 7.44
CA ARG A 143 1.99 2.01 8.15
C ARG A 143 3.28 1.22 8.08
N ARG A 144 4.38 1.88 7.75
CA ARG A 144 5.70 1.26 7.82
C ARG A 144 6.11 1.19 9.30
N GLU A 145 5.63 0.17 10.02
CA GLU A 145 6.35 -0.23 11.23
C GLU A 145 7.70 -0.78 10.75
N ASP A 146 8.79 -0.34 11.39
CA ASP A 146 10.15 -0.83 11.15
C ASP A 146 10.15 -2.28 10.69
N ASP A 147 10.75 -2.49 9.52
CA ASP A 147 10.93 -3.76 8.85
C ASP A 147 11.55 -4.79 9.82
N GLN A 148 10.71 -5.50 10.60
CA GLN A 148 11.08 -6.74 11.26
C GLN A 148 11.25 -7.81 10.19
N SER A 149 12.28 -7.62 9.36
CA SER A 149 12.91 -8.70 8.65
C SER A 149 13.64 -9.57 9.68
N ASP A 150 13.29 -10.84 9.64
CA ASP A 150 13.88 -11.97 10.37
C ASP A 150 15.37 -11.80 10.73
N GLY A 151 15.67 -12.00 12.03
CA GLY A 151 16.93 -12.62 12.45
C GLY A 151 18.09 -11.69 12.87
N GLY A 152 17.89 -10.86 13.91
CA GLY A 152 19.01 -10.18 14.57
C GLY A 152 18.63 -9.48 15.87
N SER A 153 18.82 -10.16 17.01
CA SER A 153 18.66 -9.58 18.33
C SER A 153 19.68 -8.45 18.58
N THR A 154 19.20 -7.21 18.73
CA THR A 154 19.91 -6.17 19.51
C THR A 154 18.99 -5.58 20.57
N VAL A 155 19.05 -6.19 21.76
CA VAL A 155 18.52 -5.64 23.01
C VAL A 155 19.33 -4.41 23.42
N GLY A 156 18.63 -3.30 23.68
CA GLY A 156 19.11 -2.24 24.57
C GLY A 156 19.71 -1.01 23.91
N ARG A 157 18.88 -0.17 23.29
CA ARG A 157 19.11 1.28 23.23
C ARG A 157 17.78 2.01 23.44
N THR A 158 17.79 2.96 24.37
CA THR A 158 16.73 3.96 24.51
C THR A 158 16.77 4.84 23.24
N PRO A 159 15.66 5.00 22.50
CA PRO A 159 15.61 5.86 21.32
C PRO A 159 16.02 7.29 21.67
N ARG A 160 17.04 7.81 20.99
CA ARG A 160 17.36 9.24 20.96
C ARG A 160 16.70 9.79 19.70
N GLY A 161 15.86 10.82 19.87
CA GLY A 161 15.55 11.96 18.97
C GLY A 161 15.40 11.83 17.44
N ASP A 162 16.02 10.85 16.80
CA ASP A 162 16.16 10.66 15.36
C ASP A 162 15.29 9.50 14.81
N ASP A 163 14.55 8.78 15.68
CA ASP A 163 13.66 7.66 15.34
C ASP A 163 12.23 8.09 14.93
N LEU A 164 12.03 9.35 14.50
CA LEU A 164 10.73 9.83 13.99
C LEU A 164 10.52 9.56 12.48
N ARG A 165 11.44 8.84 11.82
CA ARG A 165 11.45 8.64 10.36
C ARG A 165 10.65 7.44 9.84
N ASP A 166 9.95 6.67 10.68
CA ASP A 166 9.26 5.45 10.26
C ASP A 166 7.75 5.44 10.57
N GLU A 167 7.01 6.43 10.08
CA GLU A 167 5.53 6.37 10.04
C GLU A 167 4.92 6.67 8.65
N LEU A 168 5.71 6.58 7.57
CA LEU A 168 5.18 6.81 6.23
C LEU A 168 4.31 5.63 5.78
N SER A 169 3.05 5.96 5.48
CA SER A 169 2.05 5.01 5.00
C SER A 169 2.26 4.70 3.51
N ARG A 170 2.09 3.46 3.06
CA ARG A 170 2.24 3.07 1.65
C ARG A 170 1.06 2.27 1.15
N VAL A 171 0.72 2.43 -0.13
CA VAL A 171 -0.31 1.59 -0.78
C VAL A 171 0.26 0.21 -1.06
N GLN A 172 -0.32 -0.82 -0.45
CA GLN A 172 0.08 -2.22 -0.65
C GLN A 172 -0.86 -3.00 -1.58
N ALA A 173 -2.13 -2.64 -1.58
CA ALA A 173 -3.10 -3.25 -2.46
C ALA A 173 -4.18 -2.28 -2.90
N VAL A 174 -4.75 -2.58 -4.06
CA VAL A 174 -5.83 -1.82 -4.67
C VAL A 174 -6.89 -2.78 -5.19
N LEU A 175 -8.15 -2.52 -4.87
CA LEU A 175 -9.32 -3.19 -5.45
C LEU A 175 -10.20 -2.17 -6.14
N LEU A 176 -10.47 -2.41 -7.42
CA LEU A 176 -11.36 -1.59 -8.23
C LEU A 176 -12.53 -2.44 -8.72
N GLN A 177 -13.75 -1.94 -8.51
CA GLN A 177 -14.95 -2.47 -9.13
C GLN A 177 -15.43 -1.57 -10.28
N GLY A 178 -15.78 -2.16 -11.43
CA GLY A 178 -16.50 -1.46 -12.51
C GLY A 178 -15.72 -0.42 -13.33
N GLY A 179 -14.45 -0.17 -13.04
CA GLY A 179 -13.67 0.87 -13.73
C GLY A 179 -13.30 0.57 -15.19
N THR A 180 -12.96 1.63 -15.91
CA THR A 180 -12.48 1.61 -17.30
C THR A 180 -11.10 0.95 -17.42
N PRO A 181 -10.72 0.45 -18.62
CA PRO A 181 -9.38 -0.09 -18.85
C PRO A 181 -8.25 0.88 -18.47
N GLU A 182 -8.44 2.18 -18.69
CA GLU A 182 -7.50 3.23 -18.35
C GLU A 182 -7.33 3.35 -16.82
N GLN A 183 -8.44 3.36 -16.07
CA GLN A 183 -8.42 3.36 -14.61
C GLN A 183 -7.73 2.11 -14.05
N VAL A 184 -8.05 0.93 -14.59
CA VAL A 184 -7.40 -0.33 -14.21
C VAL A 184 -5.89 -0.26 -14.44
N SER A 185 -5.45 0.31 -15.56
CA SER A 185 -4.02 0.46 -15.87
C SER A 185 -3.30 1.41 -14.92
N VAL A 186 -3.93 2.53 -14.55
CA VAL A 186 -3.33 3.49 -13.60
C VAL A 186 -3.20 2.87 -12.21
N LEU A 187 -4.25 2.18 -11.74
CA LEU A 187 -4.26 1.55 -10.42
C LEU A 187 -3.30 0.34 -10.34
N ALA A 188 -3.14 -0.41 -11.42
CA ALA A 188 -2.14 -1.47 -11.51
C ALA A 188 -0.72 -0.91 -11.30
N LYS A 189 -0.42 0.24 -11.92
CA LYS A 189 0.87 0.93 -11.76
C LYS A 189 1.07 1.43 -10.33
N ILE A 190 0.03 1.99 -9.70
CA ILE A 190 0.08 2.42 -8.29
C ILE A 190 0.40 1.23 -7.36
N ALA A 191 -0.24 0.08 -7.57
CA ALA A 191 0.04 -1.12 -6.78
C ALA A 191 1.47 -1.67 -7.00
N GLU A 192 2.08 -1.41 -8.16
CA GLU A 192 3.45 -1.78 -8.50
C GLU A 192 4.50 -0.85 -7.90
N GLU A 193 4.29 0.44 -8.03
CA GLU A 193 5.21 1.45 -7.50
C GLU A 193 5.11 1.58 -5.97
N GLN A 194 3.97 1.17 -5.39
CA GLN A 194 3.68 1.26 -3.95
C GLN A 194 4.04 2.66 -3.39
N PRO A 195 3.44 3.75 -3.91
CA PRO A 195 3.80 5.11 -3.55
C PRO A 195 3.50 5.40 -2.08
N ILE A 196 4.14 6.47 -1.57
CA ILE A 196 3.93 6.96 -0.21
C ILE A 196 2.62 7.73 -0.17
N VAL A 197 1.84 7.48 0.88
CA VAL A 197 0.59 8.18 1.15
C VAL A 197 0.91 9.42 1.97
N VAL A 198 0.65 10.59 1.39
CA VAL A 198 0.87 11.90 2.02
C VAL A 198 -0.06 12.09 3.22
N SER A 199 -1.35 11.75 3.06
CA SER A 199 -2.33 11.85 4.14
C SER A 199 -3.49 10.89 3.93
N VAL A 200 -3.65 9.93 4.84
CA VAL A 200 -4.79 9.01 4.83
C VAL A 200 -6.10 9.76 5.11
N ARG A 201 -6.06 10.82 5.91
CA ARG A 201 -7.23 11.68 6.18
C ARG A 201 -7.71 12.36 4.91
N LYS A 202 -6.80 12.92 4.11
CA LYS A 202 -7.14 13.55 2.82
C LYS A 202 -7.67 12.52 1.83
N LEU A 203 -7.03 11.35 1.71
CA LEU A 203 -7.52 10.26 0.86
C LEU A 203 -8.97 9.88 1.20
N LYS A 204 -9.31 9.73 2.48
CA LYS A 204 -10.67 9.38 2.92
C LYS A 204 -11.75 10.41 2.56
N LYS A 205 -11.36 11.67 2.33
CA LYS A 205 -12.28 12.76 1.95
C LYS A 205 -12.47 12.84 0.42
N LEU A 206 -11.67 12.14 -0.39
CA LEU A 206 -11.73 12.21 -1.85
C LEU A 206 -12.75 11.23 -2.44
N SER A 207 -13.36 11.62 -3.56
CA SER A 207 -14.03 10.69 -4.46
C SER A 207 -13.03 9.97 -5.38
N MET A 208 -13.43 8.85 -5.97
CA MET A 208 -12.59 8.09 -6.91
C MET A 208 -12.12 8.94 -8.11
N SER A 209 -12.99 9.75 -8.71
CA SER A 209 -12.69 10.65 -9.84
C SER A 209 -11.59 11.66 -9.49
N HIS A 210 -11.75 12.39 -8.38
CA HIS A 210 -10.77 13.36 -7.89
C HIS A 210 -9.41 12.70 -7.58
N PHE A 211 -9.40 11.54 -6.95
CA PHE A 211 -8.17 10.79 -6.70
C PHE A 211 -7.43 10.39 -7.99
N LEU A 212 -8.16 9.95 -9.01
CA LEU A 212 -7.56 9.58 -10.30
C LEU A 212 -7.10 10.79 -11.11
N ALA A 213 -7.75 11.95 -10.92
CA ALA A 213 -7.36 13.21 -11.56
C ALA A 213 -6.13 13.85 -10.89
N ASP A 214 -5.99 13.68 -9.58
CA ASP A 214 -4.87 14.21 -8.79
C ASP A 214 -4.16 13.11 -7.98
N PRO A 215 -3.18 12.43 -8.59
CA PRO A 215 -2.39 11.42 -7.91
C PRO A 215 -1.35 11.99 -6.93
N HIS A 216 -1.23 13.31 -6.74
CA HIS A 216 -0.30 13.87 -5.75
C HIS A 216 -0.63 13.45 -4.32
N CYS A 217 -1.82 12.90 -4.06
CA CYS A 217 -2.15 12.25 -2.79
C CYS A 217 -1.28 11.01 -2.50
N LEU A 218 -0.62 10.49 -3.54
CA LEU A 218 0.31 9.39 -3.55
C LEU A 218 1.65 9.91 -4.09
N GLU A 219 2.37 10.69 -3.29
CA GLU A 219 3.65 11.24 -3.75
C GLU A 219 4.60 10.09 -4.18
N PRO A 220 5.21 10.18 -5.38
CA PRO A 220 6.32 9.32 -5.72
C PRO A 220 7.51 9.66 -4.81
N ALA A 221 8.29 8.67 -4.40
CA ALA A 221 9.44 8.83 -3.50
C ALA A 221 10.25 10.10 -3.82
N PRO A 222 10.27 11.09 -2.92
CA PRO A 222 11.04 12.31 -3.12
C PRO A 222 12.55 12.06 -3.05
N LEU A 223 13.13 12.34 -4.21
CA LEU A 223 14.46 12.75 -4.63
C LEU A 223 15.64 12.75 -3.63
N GLY A 224 16.81 12.47 -4.20
CA GLY A 224 18.10 12.44 -3.51
C GLY A 224 18.52 13.80 -2.92
N VAL A 225 19.53 13.72 -2.04
CA VAL A 225 20.10 14.79 -1.20
C VAL A 225 19.94 16.20 -1.77
N GLY A 226 19.02 16.98 -1.17
CA GLY A 226 18.82 18.41 -1.45
C GLY A 226 17.38 18.85 -1.69
N GLU A 227 16.41 17.93 -1.76
CA GLU A 227 14.98 18.26 -1.87
C GLU A 227 14.26 17.98 -0.54
N PHE A 228 13.46 18.94 -0.10
CA PHE A 228 13.13 19.21 1.31
C PHE A 228 11.71 18.76 1.67
N TYR A 229 11.55 18.18 2.87
CA TYR A 229 10.26 17.97 3.53
C TYR A 229 10.21 18.85 4.78
N ALA A 230 9.21 19.71 4.89
CA ALA A 230 9.07 20.57 6.07
C ALA A 230 8.76 19.80 7.37
N GLU A 231 8.55 18.48 7.33
CA GLU A 231 8.22 17.67 8.51
C GLU A 231 9.46 17.19 9.30
N ASP A 232 10.65 17.25 8.70
CA ASP A 232 11.92 16.77 9.29
C ASP A 232 12.83 17.90 9.80
N ASP A 233 12.54 19.17 9.45
CA ASP A 233 13.33 20.34 9.87
C ASP A 233 12.63 21.07 11.02
N PHE A 234 12.75 20.54 12.24
CA PHE A 234 12.14 21.16 13.43
C PHE A 234 12.65 22.58 13.68
N ASP A 235 13.91 22.84 13.37
CA ASP A 235 14.50 24.17 13.48
C ASP A 235 13.87 25.09 12.43
N GLY A 236 13.69 24.61 11.19
CA GLY A 236 12.97 25.32 10.13
C GLY A 236 11.48 25.58 10.42
N ILE A 237 10.74 24.59 10.94
CA ILE A 237 9.33 24.77 11.35
C ILE A 237 9.24 25.78 12.50
N SER A 238 10.14 25.67 13.48
CA SER A 238 10.24 26.59 14.60
C SER A 238 10.56 28.01 14.11
N ASP A 239 11.52 28.17 13.20
CA ASP A 239 11.94 29.45 12.66
C ASP A 239 10.82 30.10 11.84
N VAL A 240 10.15 29.34 10.97
CA VAL A 240 9.00 29.83 10.23
C VAL A 240 7.87 30.20 11.19
N PHE A 241 7.49 29.33 12.12
CA PHE A 241 6.42 29.63 13.09
C PHE A 241 6.73 30.88 13.94
N HIS A 242 7.97 31.01 14.41
CA HIS A 242 8.40 32.16 15.21
C HIS A 242 8.57 33.45 14.39
N SER A 243 8.79 33.37 13.08
CA SER A 243 8.77 34.54 12.21
C SER A 243 7.40 35.26 12.18
N PHE A 244 6.32 34.54 12.46
CA PHE A 244 4.95 35.07 12.57
C PHE A 244 4.54 35.43 14.02
N CYS A 245 5.45 35.29 14.99
CA CYS A 245 5.23 35.72 16.38
C CYS A 245 5.57 37.20 16.56
N ASP A 246 4.66 37.97 17.14
CA ASP A 246 4.94 39.35 17.55
C ASP A 246 5.86 39.36 18.78
N THR A 247 6.71 40.38 18.95
CA THR A 247 7.70 40.45 20.07
C THR A 247 7.08 40.38 21.47
N ASN A 248 5.77 40.59 21.58
CA ASN A 248 5.00 40.57 22.83
C ASN A 248 4.10 39.31 22.98
N SER A 249 4.11 38.36 22.04
CA SER A 249 3.14 37.24 22.03
C SER A 249 3.61 35.96 22.72
N HIS A 250 4.68 36.01 23.52
CA HIS A 250 5.19 34.87 24.30
C HIS A 250 5.38 33.56 23.49
N GLY A 251 5.76 33.66 22.20
CA GLY A 251 5.97 32.50 21.33
C GLY A 251 4.68 31.87 20.78
N GLN A 252 3.57 32.61 20.82
CA GLN A 252 2.30 32.21 20.21
C GLN A 252 2.03 33.00 18.93
N VAL A 253 1.41 32.35 17.95
CA VAL A 253 0.95 32.97 16.69
C VAL A 253 -0.56 33.14 16.71
N LYS A 254 -1.07 34.11 15.97
CA LYS A 254 -2.52 34.25 15.76
C LYS A 254 -3.01 33.09 14.90
N VAL A 255 -4.16 32.54 15.26
CA VAL A 255 -4.84 31.46 14.51
C VAL A 255 -5.01 31.82 13.02
N ALA A 256 -5.27 33.09 12.72
CA ALA A 256 -5.39 33.61 11.36
C ALA A 256 -4.10 33.50 10.51
N HIS A 257 -2.93 33.34 11.13
CA HIS A 257 -1.65 33.20 10.44
C HIS A 257 -1.30 31.74 10.11
N LEU A 258 -2.06 30.76 10.60
CA LEU A 258 -1.80 29.33 10.33
C LEU A 258 -1.73 29.07 8.83
N GLY A 259 -2.70 29.53 8.03
CA GLY A 259 -2.67 29.32 6.58
C GLY A 259 -1.43 29.92 5.89
N ALA A 260 -0.90 31.04 6.39
CA ALA A 260 0.32 31.65 5.86
C ALA A 260 1.57 30.88 6.28
N ILE A 261 1.64 30.44 7.54
CA ILE A 261 2.71 29.57 8.06
C ILE A 261 2.76 28.29 7.23
N MET A 262 1.61 27.68 6.98
CA MET A 262 1.53 26.43 6.23
C MET A 262 2.00 26.57 4.79
N LYS A 263 1.61 27.67 4.14
CA LYS A 263 2.05 27.99 2.78
C LYS A 263 3.57 28.21 2.69
N GLU A 264 4.16 28.85 3.69
CA GLU A 264 5.61 29.07 3.77
C GLU A 264 6.38 27.76 4.01
N LEU A 265 5.77 26.83 4.75
CA LEU A 265 6.26 25.46 4.93
C LEU A 265 6.00 24.56 3.70
N GLY A 266 5.44 25.09 2.61
CA GLY A 266 5.19 24.36 1.37
C GLY A 266 3.91 23.52 1.35
N ALA A 267 3.09 23.57 2.40
CA ALA A 267 1.80 22.90 2.47
C ALA A 267 0.67 23.85 2.02
N ASN A 268 -0.22 23.35 1.16
CA ASN A 268 -1.34 24.13 0.64
C ASN A 268 -2.65 23.64 1.26
N TRP A 269 -3.09 24.30 2.32
CA TRP A 269 -4.35 23.97 3.00
C TRP A 269 -5.55 24.62 2.33
N ASP A 270 -6.69 23.91 2.35
CA ASP A 270 -7.98 24.48 2.00
C ASP A 270 -8.69 25.14 3.20
N GLU A 271 -9.86 25.76 2.96
CA GLU A 271 -10.61 26.50 4.00
C GLU A 271 -11.14 25.58 5.10
N ASP A 272 -11.45 24.31 4.77
CA ASP A 272 -11.97 23.33 5.72
C ASP A 272 -10.84 22.79 6.63
N GLU A 273 -9.67 22.49 6.06
CA GLU A 273 -8.46 22.09 6.79
C GLU A 273 -7.99 23.19 7.73
N LEU A 274 -8.03 24.44 7.28
CA LEU A 274 -7.76 25.57 8.14
C LEU A 274 -8.78 25.62 9.28
N ALA A 275 -10.09 25.58 9.01
CA ALA A 275 -11.12 25.65 10.04
C ALA A 275 -11.03 24.53 11.08
N GLU A 276 -10.71 23.30 10.66
CA GLU A 276 -10.45 22.17 11.55
C GLU A 276 -9.21 22.42 12.43
N ALA A 277 -8.11 22.89 11.84
CA ALA A 277 -6.91 23.23 12.59
C ALA A 277 -7.17 24.35 13.62
N GLN A 278 -7.97 25.36 13.26
CA GLN A 278 -8.36 26.43 14.18
C GLN A 278 -9.14 25.86 15.38
N GLN A 279 -10.11 24.97 15.14
CA GLN A 279 -10.89 24.35 16.21
C GLN A 279 -10.06 23.42 17.09
N ALA A 280 -9.10 22.69 16.51
CA ALA A 280 -8.25 21.76 17.24
C ALA A 280 -7.17 22.47 18.06
N LEU A 281 -6.65 23.59 17.57
CA LEU A 281 -5.52 24.31 18.17
C LEU A 281 -5.94 25.44 19.12
N ASP A 282 -7.10 26.09 18.90
CA ASP A 282 -7.62 27.16 19.75
C ASP A 282 -8.70 26.66 20.73
N LEU A 283 -8.32 25.68 21.57
CA LEU A 283 -9.23 25.09 22.56
C LEU A 283 -9.76 26.09 23.60
N GLN A 284 -9.05 27.21 23.78
CA GLN A 284 -9.42 28.25 24.75
C GLN A 284 -10.20 29.42 24.11
N ALA A 285 -10.45 29.37 22.79
CA ALA A 285 -11.08 30.42 22.01
C ALA A 285 -10.46 31.81 22.24
N ASN A 286 -9.13 31.85 22.40
CA ASN A 286 -8.37 33.07 22.66
C ASN A 286 -7.68 33.61 21.39
N GLY A 287 -7.81 32.92 20.26
CA GLY A 287 -7.28 33.32 18.96
C GLY A 287 -5.76 33.12 18.82
N MET A 288 -5.13 32.42 19.76
CA MET A 288 -3.68 32.23 19.82
C MET A 288 -3.31 30.75 19.86
N VAL A 289 -2.31 30.36 19.06
CA VAL A 289 -1.77 29.00 19.02
C VAL A 289 -0.34 29.02 19.51
N GLY A 290 -0.03 28.16 20.49
CA GLY A 290 1.33 27.92 20.93
C GLY A 290 2.06 26.93 20.01
N PHE A 291 3.36 27.11 19.86
CA PHE A 291 4.20 26.24 19.03
C PHE A 291 4.09 24.77 19.42
N GLU A 292 4.08 24.45 20.72
CA GLU A 292 3.99 23.06 21.19
C GLU A 292 2.65 22.39 20.83
N SER A 293 1.54 23.14 20.91
CA SER A 293 0.22 22.67 20.48
C SER A 293 0.15 22.48 18.97
N PHE A 294 0.67 23.45 18.21
CA PHE A 294 0.79 23.36 16.74
C PHE A 294 1.63 22.16 16.33
N ARG A 295 2.81 21.99 16.91
CA ARG A 295 3.72 20.87 16.68
C ARG A 295 3.05 19.53 16.97
N ASN A 296 2.44 19.39 18.15
CA ASN A 296 1.80 18.14 18.53
C ASN A 296 0.61 17.80 17.62
N TRP A 297 -0.14 18.79 17.16
CA TRP A 297 -1.24 18.57 16.21
C TRP A 297 -0.73 18.25 14.80
N TRP A 298 0.31 18.95 14.33
CA TRP A 298 0.91 18.75 13.00
C TRP A 298 1.51 17.34 12.84
N LEU A 299 2.04 16.78 13.92
CA LEU A 299 2.65 15.44 13.95
C LEU A 299 1.64 14.28 14.20
N ASN A 300 0.34 14.54 14.37
CA ASN A 300 -0.69 13.55 14.75
C ASN A 300 -1.80 13.36 13.71
#